data_AF-A0A352JZP1-F1
#
_entry.id   AF-A0A352JZP1-F1
#
_cell.length_a   1.000
_cell.length_b   1.000
_cell.length_c   1.000
_cell.angle_alpha   90.00
_cell.angle_beta   90.00
_cell.angle_gamma   90.00
#
_symmetry.space_group_name_H-M   'P 1'
#
loop_
_entity.id
_entity.type
_entity.pdbx_description
1 polymer ?
#
loop_
_entity_poly.entity_id
_entity_poly.type
_entity_poly.pdbx_seq_one_letter_code
_entity_poly.pdbx_strand_id
1 'polypeptide(L)'
;MSIKADRATRRVAISVEYDGTGYRGWQAQKHDTQVVQSQVEKALSQIADEPIQVTCSGRTDSGVHASSQVCHFDTHAERDPYNWVMGVNTQLPNDVSLAWAKEVDASFHARFSARSRQYVYLIQLSGIRGALLRNQMTFTHKELDAQLMAQAGRWLVGTHDFNAYRSTQCQAKTSVRTLMQLNV
;
A
#
# COMPACT_ATOMS: atom_id res chain seq x y z
N MET A 1 32.95 29.01 -3.87
CA MET A 1 32.44 28.03 -4.86
C MET A 1 32.71 26.65 -4.30
N SER A 2 31.72 26.03 -3.66
CA SER A 2 31.88 24.70 -3.07
C SER A 2 31.64 23.65 -4.14
N ILE A 3 32.63 22.79 -4.38
CA ILE A 3 32.53 21.64 -5.27
C ILE A 3 31.41 20.75 -4.71
N LYS A 4 30.26 20.69 -5.39
CA LYS A 4 29.24 19.67 -5.08
C LYS A 4 29.87 18.33 -5.48
N ALA A 5 30.30 17.55 -4.48
CA ALA A 5 30.64 16.16 -4.69
C ALA A 5 29.46 15.50 -5.42
N ASP A 6 29.75 14.78 -6.51
CA ASP A 6 28.77 13.99 -7.25
C ASP A 6 28.26 12.90 -6.30
N ARG A 7 27.09 13.11 -5.69
CA ARG A 7 26.54 12.20 -4.70
C ARG A 7 25.87 11.05 -5.44
N ALA A 8 26.37 9.83 -5.26
CA ALA A 8 25.77 8.64 -5.82
C ALA A 8 24.27 8.54 -5.44
N THR A 9 23.42 8.33 -6.44
CA THR A 9 21.99 8.06 -6.23
C THR A 9 21.80 6.69 -5.62
N ARG A 10 21.01 6.60 -4.56
CA ARG A 10 20.68 5.36 -3.84
C ARG A 10 19.21 5.07 -4.00
N ARG A 11 18.87 3.78 -4.13
CA ARG A 11 17.47 3.33 -4.12
C ARG A 11 17.13 2.72 -2.77
N VAL A 12 16.08 3.21 -2.14
CA VAL A 12 15.62 2.73 -0.84
C VAL A 12 14.22 2.15 -1.00
N ALA A 13 14.05 0.89 -0.60
CA ALA A 13 12.76 0.25 -0.42
C ALA A 13 12.25 0.52 0.99
N ILE A 14 10.95 0.74 1.13
CA ILE A 14 10.28 1.00 2.42
C ILE A 14 8.99 0.21 2.51
N SER A 15 8.57 -0.12 3.73
CA SER A 15 7.21 -0.59 4.00
C SER A 15 6.41 0.45 4.76
N VAL A 16 5.24 0.75 4.22
CA VAL A 16 4.29 1.73 4.76
C VAL A 16 3.05 1.00 5.27
N GLU A 17 2.72 1.21 6.54
CA GLU A 17 1.43 0.86 7.13
C GLU A 17 0.55 2.11 7.21
N TYR A 18 -0.74 1.99 6.96
CA TYR A 18 -1.67 3.11 7.11
C TYR A 18 -3.13 2.69 7.32
N ASP A 19 -3.83 3.49 8.12
CA ASP A 19 -5.29 3.52 8.16
C ASP A 19 -5.81 4.41 7.03
N GLY A 20 -6.37 3.79 5.98
CA GLY A 20 -6.91 4.47 4.81
C GLY A 20 -8.18 5.29 5.03
N THR A 21 -8.81 5.25 6.21
CA THR A 21 -10.14 5.86 6.45
C THR A 21 -10.19 7.35 6.07
N GLY A 22 -9.16 8.11 6.44
CA GLY A 22 -9.07 9.55 6.19
C GLY A 22 -8.58 9.92 4.80
N TYR A 23 -8.31 8.94 3.94
CA TYR A 23 -7.60 9.12 2.68
C TYR A 23 -8.43 8.72 1.46
N ARG A 24 -8.24 9.45 0.37
CA ARG A 24 -8.82 9.16 -0.94
C ARG A 24 -7.98 8.14 -1.73
N GLY A 25 -7.41 7.18 -1.01
CA GLY A 25 -6.57 6.10 -1.51
C GLY A 25 -5.08 6.43 -1.47
N TRP A 26 -4.28 5.58 -2.12
CA TRP A 26 -2.83 5.76 -2.16
C TRP A 26 -2.39 6.96 -3.00
N GLN A 27 -2.85 7.07 -4.25
CA GLN A 27 -2.40 8.05 -5.23
C GLN A 27 -3.53 8.95 -5.70
N ALA A 28 -3.26 10.25 -5.79
CA ALA A 28 -4.21 11.23 -6.29
C ALA A 28 -4.54 11.03 -7.78
N GLN A 29 -5.79 11.29 -8.16
CA GLN A 29 -6.19 11.32 -9.57
C GLN A 29 -6.25 12.74 -10.15
N LYS A 30 -6.45 13.80 -9.34
CA LYS A 30 -6.38 15.24 -9.70
C LYS A 30 -6.20 16.10 -8.44
N HIS A 31 -5.22 17.02 -8.40
CA HIS A 31 -4.96 18.08 -7.38
C HIS A 31 -5.31 17.79 -5.90
N ASP A 32 -5.43 16.52 -5.53
CA ASP A 32 -5.95 16.09 -4.25
C ASP A 32 -4.77 15.64 -3.39
N THR A 33 -4.54 16.37 -2.31
CA THR A 33 -3.43 16.11 -1.40
C THR A 33 -3.85 15.21 -0.25
N GLN A 34 -5.13 14.84 -0.15
CA GLN A 34 -5.64 13.94 0.89
C GLN A 34 -5.47 12.47 0.48
N VAL A 35 -4.23 12.12 0.09
CA VAL A 35 -3.82 10.77 -0.29
C VAL A 35 -2.56 10.37 0.48
N VAL A 36 -2.39 9.07 0.71
CA VAL A 36 -1.28 8.54 1.52
C VAL A 36 0.08 8.88 0.91
N GLN A 37 0.19 8.78 -0.43
CA GLN A 37 1.44 9.07 -1.15
C GLN A 37 1.99 10.46 -0.83
N SER A 38 1.15 11.49 -0.78
CA SER A 38 1.57 12.86 -0.50
C SER A 38 2.11 13.03 0.93
N GLN A 39 1.54 12.33 1.91
CA GLN A 39 2.05 12.37 3.28
C GLN A 39 3.44 11.71 3.37
N VAL A 40 3.58 10.55 2.72
CA VAL A 40 4.85 9.81 2.67
C VAL A 40 5.93 10.58 1.94
N GLU A 41 5.64 11.15 0.76
CA GLU A 41 6.59 11.95 -0.02
C GLU A 41 7.01 13.22 0.73
N LYS A 42 6.07 13.90 1.41
CA LYS A 42 6.38 15.07 2.24
C LYS A 42 7.32 14.71 3.39
N ALA A 43 7.01 13.65 4.14
CA ALA A 43 7.82 13.21 5.26
C ALA A 43 9.22 12.77 4.80
N LEU A 44 9.30 11.98 3.73
CA LEU A 44 10.58 11.58 3.13
C LEU A 44 11.38 12.78 2.65
N SER A 45 10.75 13.75 2.00
CA SER A 45 11.45 14.94 1.47
C SER A 45 12.05 15.79 2.58
N GLN A 46 11.34 15.94 3.70
CA GLN A 46 11.86 16.66 4.87
C GLN A 46 13.06 15.94 5.48
N ILE A 47 12.99 14.61 5.59
CA ILE A 47 14.09 13.83 6.14
C ILE A 47 15.26 13.81 5.16
N ALA A 48 15.04 13.70 3.85
CA ALA A 48 16.09 13.67 2.83
C ALA A 48 16.74 15.03 2.58
N ASP A 49 16.06 16.14 2.95
CA ASP A 49 16.41 17.52 2.57
C ASP A 49 16.46 17.72 1.04
N GLU A 50 15.59 17.01 0.33
CA GLU A 50 15.41 17.10 -1.12
C GLU A 50 14.02 16.56 -1.51
N PRO A 51 13.46 16.95 -2.67
CA PRO A 51 12.18 16.40 -3.11
C PRO A 51 12.26 14.89 -3.39
N ILE A 52 11.42 14.12 -2.71
CA ILE A 52 11.31 12.66 -2.89
C ILE A 52 9.99 12.31 -3.57
N GLN A 53 10.06 11.43 -4.57
CA GLN A 53 8.90 10.79 -5.18
C GLN A 53 8.96 9.29 -4.92
N VAL A 54 7.83 8.70 -4.55
CA VAL A 54 7.73 7.26 -4.26
C VAL A 54 7.00 6.52 -5.36
N THR A 55 7.42 5.29 -5.61
CA THR A 55 6.68 4.32 -6.43
C THR A 55 6.26 3.14 -5.57
N CYS A 56 4.95 2.92 -5.46
CA CYS A 56 4.37 1.84 -4.68
C CYS A 56 4.26 0.51 -5.44
N SER A 57 4.05 -0.58 -4.70
CA SER A 57 3.87 -1.93 -5.25
C SER A 57 2.48 -2.13 -5.88
N GLY A 58 1.46 -1.45 -5.37
CA GLY A 58 0.10 -1.45 -5.91
C GLY A 58 -0.71 -0.31 -5.33
N ARG A 59 -1.65 0.25 -6.08
CA ARG A 59 -2.54 1.31 -5.58
C ARG A 59 -3.64 0.70 -4.72
N THR A 60 -4.07 1.45 -3.71
CA THR A 60 -5.27 1.17 -2.91
C THR A 60 -6.30 2.27 -3.16
N ASP A 61 -7.58 1.88 -3.12
CA ASP A 61 -8.71 2.79 -3.30
C ASP A 61 -9.02 3.57 -2.02
N SER A 62 -9.91 4.56 -2.10
CA SER A 62 -10.35 5.37 -0.96
C SER A 62 -10.83 4.50 0.20
N GLY A 63 -10.35 4.78 1.42
CA GLY A 63 -10.73 4.03 2.62
C GLY A 63 -9.98 2.70 2.83
N VAL A 64 -9.26 2.19 1.83
CA VAL A 64 -8.54 0.89 1.97
C VAL A 64 -7.26 1.08 2.78
N HIS A 65 -7.05 0.23 3.77
CA HIS A 65 -5.84 0.22 4.62
C HIS A 65 -4.71 -0.60 3.98
N ALA A 66 -3.49 -0.48 4.52
CA ALA A 66 -2.43 -1.44 4.27
C ALA A 66 -1.60 -1.68 5.53
N SER A 67 -1.24 -2.94 5.80
CA SER A 67 -0.30 -3.32 6.86
C SER A 67 1.17 -3.31 6.40
N SER A 68 1.41 -3.41 5.08
CA SER A 68 2.78 -3.43 4.53
C SER A 68 2.78 -3.10 3.04
N GLN A 69 2.44 -1.85 2.70
CA GLN A 69 2.60 -1.35 1.33
C GLN A 69 4.08 -1.12 1.03
N VAL A 70 4.65 -1.93 0.15
CA VAL A 70 6.04 -1.75 -0.28
C VAL A 70 6.13 -0.60 -1.28
N CYS A 71 7.04 0.33 -1.04
CA CYS A 71 7.38 1.42 -1.95
C CYS A 71 8.90 1.46 -2.17
N HIS A 72 9.33 2.21 -3.18
CA HIS A 72 10.72 2.63 -3.30
C HIS A 72 10.82 4.08 -3.74
N PHE A 73 11.96 4.68 -3.47
CA PHE A 73 12.36 6.00 -3.96
C PHE A 73 13.87 6.05 -4.18
N ASP A 74 14.29 7.05 -4.93
CA ASP A 74 15.71 7.35 -5.17
C ASP A 74 16.09 8.64 -4.43
N THR A 75 17.30 8.68 -3.88
CA THR A 75 17.79 9.82 -3.08
C THR A 75 19.31 9.95 -3.14
N HIS A 76 19.83 11.16 -2.96
CA HIS A 76 21.24 11.43 -2.72
C HIS A 76 21.59 11.49 -1.22
N ALA A 77 20.57 11.51 -0.35
CA ALA A 77 20.75 11.50 1.09
C ALA A 77 21.33 10.17 1.56
N GLU A 78 22.31 10.23 2.46
CA GLU A 78 22.88 9.07 3.12
C GLU A 78 22.33 8.99 4.53
N ARG A 79 21.59 7.91 4.81
CA ARG A 79 20.98 7.66 6.12
C ARG A 79 20.93 6.17 6.36
N ASP A 80 21.21 5.79 7.60
CA ASP A 80 20.98 4.41 8.03
C ASP A 80 19.48 4.05 7.93
N PRO A 81 19.16 2.79 7.60
CA PRO A 81 17.79 2.27 7.59
C PRO A 81 16.96 2.64 8.83
N TYR A 82 17.58 2.57 10.02
CA TYR A 82 16.93 2.94 11.28
C TYR A 82 16.57 4.43 11.33
N ASN A 83 17.46 5.30 10.85
CA ASN A 83 17.25 6.74 10.84
C ASN A 83 16.18 7.18 9.83
N TRP A 84 16.04 6.44 8.72
CA TRP A 84 14.88 6.60 7.84
C TRP A 84 13.57 6.33 8.59
N VAL A 85 13.46 5.17 9.24
CA VAL A 85 12.23 4.78 9.95
C VAL A 85 11.89 5.78 11.04
N MET A 86 12.82 6.05 11.95
CA MET A 86 12.57 6.95 13.08
C MET A 86 12.28 8.38 12.62
N GLY A 87 13.10 8.92 11.73
CA GLY A 87 12.94 10.29 11.24
C GLY A 87 11.62 10.48 10.51
N VAL A 88 11.31 9.60 9.55
CA VAL A 88 10.09 9.72 8.73
C VAL A 88 8.84 9.59 9.61
N ASN A 89 8.83 8.67 10.58
CA ASN A 89 7.71 8.50 11.50
C ASN A 89 7.46 9.73 12.39
N THR A 90 8.46 10.59 12.65
CA THR A 90 8.21 11.87 13.36
C THR A 90 7.45 12.90 12.52
N GLN A 91 7.48 12.76 11.19
CA GLN A 91 6.86 13.69 10.24
C GLN A 91 5.53 13.17 9.68
N LEU A 92 5.29 11.87 9.80
CA LEU A 92 4.04 11.25 9.36
C LEU A 92 2.90 11.52 10.36
N PRO A 93 1.64 11.60 9.87
CA PRO A 93 0.47 11.61 10.73
C PRO A 93 0.31 10.26 11.45
N ASN A 94 -0.41 10.24 12.57
CA ASN A 94 -0.59 9.04 13.42
C ASN A 94 -1.28 7.85 12.74
N ASP A 95 -1.88 8.06 11.57
CA ASP A 95 -2.56 7.05 10.76
C ASP A 95 -1.69 6.51 9.60
N VAL A 96 -0.41 6.91 9.51
CA VAL A 96 0.57 6.39 8.55
C VAL A 96 1.89 6.15 9.28
N SER A 97 2.55 5.01 9.04
CA SER A 97 3.86 4.73 9.59
C SER A 97 4.75 3.96 8.63
N LEU A 98 6.06 4.11 8.82
CA LEU A 98 7.10 3.33 8.19
C LEU A 98 7.52 2.20 9.13
N ALA A 99 7.41 0.96 8.67
CA ALA A 99 7.80 -0.21 9.46
C ALA A 99 9.29 -0.53 9.30
N TRP A 100 9.82 -0.38 8.08
CA TRP A 100 11.23 -0.59 7.78
C TRP A 100 11.65 0.19 6.53
N ALA A 101 12.95 0.41 6.41
CA ALA A 101 13.62 0.91 5.22
C ALA A 101 14.81 0.01 4.88
N LYS A 102 15.21 -0.08 3.62
CA LYS A 102 16.36 -0.87 3.17
C LYS A 102 16.91 -0.32 1.86
N GLU A 103 18.20 -0.07 1.80
CA GLU A 103 18.88 0.19 0.53
C GLU A 103 18.85 -1.08 -0.33
N VAL A 104 18.49 -0.92 -1.59
CA VAL A 104 18.33 -2.01 -2.56
C VAL A 104 19.06 -1.67 -3.84
N ASP A 105 19.29 -2.70 -4.66
CA ASP A 105 19.89 -2.54 -5.97
C ASP A 105 19.07 -1.57 -6.85
N ALA A 106 19.74 -0.79 -7.69
CA ALA A 106 19.11 0.18 -8.59
C ALA A 106 18.09 -0.46 -9.58
N SER A 107 18.18 -1.77 -9.82
CA SER A 107 17.22 -2.52 -10.63
C SER A 107 15.91 -2.87 -9.90
N PHE A 108 15.86 -2.74 -8.56
CA PHE A 108 14.64 -3.02 -7.80
C PHE A 108 13.54 -2.03 -8.18
N HIS A 109 12.33 -2.52 -8.43
CA HIS A 109 11.17 -1.67 -8.66
C HIS A 109 9.95 -2.22 -7.93
N ALA A 110 9.45 -1.52 -6.91
CA ALA A 110 8.38 -2.00 -6.02
C ALA A 110 7.18 -2.62 -6.76
N ARG A 111 6.74 -2.02 -7.88
CA ARG A 111 5.65 -2.57 -8.71
C ARG A 111 6.03 -3.80 -9.55
N PHE A 112 7.17 -3.75 -10.24
CA PHE A 112 7.52 -4.73 -11.29
C PHE A 112 8.33 -5.91 -10.75
N SER A 113 9.08 -5.71 -9.67
CA SER A 113 9.76 -6.78 -8.93
C SER A 113 8.81 -7.58 -8.03
N ALA A 114 7.61 -7.04 -7.71
CA ALA A 114 6.62 -7.73 -6.89
C ALA A 114 6.01 -8.95 -7.62
N ARG A 115 6.14 -10.13 -6.99
CA ARG A 115 5.65 -11.41 -7.53
C ARG A 115 4.16 -11.64 -7.30
N SER A 116 3.63 -11.20 -6.17
CA SER A 116 2.22 -11.31 -5.80
C SER A 116 1.84 -10.17 -4.86
N ARG A 117 0.52 -10.00 -4.64
CA ARG A 117 -0.04 -9.12 -3.62
C ARG A 117 -1.07 -9.94 -2.84
N GLN A 118 -1.19 -9.67 -1.55
CA GLN A 118 -2.15 -10.33 -0.66
C GLN A 118 -3.07 -9.27 -0.06
N TYR A 119 -4.35 -9.62 0.01
CA TYR A 119 -5.39 -8.81 0.61
C TYR A 119 -6.11 -9.63 1.68
N VAL A 120 -6.51 -8.96 2.77
CA VAL A 120 -7.31 -9.55 3.85
C VAL A 120 -8.56 -8.68 3.99
N TYR A 121 -9.73 -9.31 3.90
CA TYR A 121 -11.01 -8.68 4.18
C TYR A 121 -11.52 -9.18 5.52
N LEU A 122 -11.75 -8.25 6.46
CA LEU A 122 -12.31 -8.56 7.76
C LEU A 122 -13.80 -8.24 7.76
N ILE A 123 -14.63 -9.23 8.06
CA ILE A 123 -16.09 -9.08 8.12
C ILE A 123 -16.53 -9.39 9.55
N GLN A 124 -17.17 -8.42 10.20
CA GLN A 124 -17.75 -8.59 11.52
C GLN A 124 -19.22 -9.04 11.39
N LEU A 125 -19.50 -10.26 11.84
CA LEU A 125 -20.84 -10.83 11.95
C LEU A 125 -21.40 -10.51 13.33
N SER A 126 -22.36 -9.58 13.40
CA SER A 126 -23.02 -9.26 14.67
C SER A 126 -24.39 -8.64 14.46
N GLY A 127 -25.31 -8.86 15.40
CA GLY A 127 -26.62 -8.19 15.38
C GLY A 127 -26.54 -6.68 15.67
N ILE A 128 -25.42 -6.19 16.22
CA ILE A 128 -25.24 -4.80 16.62
C ILE A 128 -23.86 -4.32 16.16
N ARG A 129 -23.80 -3.08 15.65
CA ARG A 129 -22.54 -2.46 15.23
C ARG A 129 -21.58 -2.27 16.41
N GLY A 130 -20.31 -2.62 16.23
CA GLY A 130 -19.23 -2.31 17.16
C GLY A 130 -18.75 -0.86 17.02
N ALA A 131 -18.23 -0.28 18.11
CA ALA A 131 -17.57 1.04 18.08
C ALA A 131 -16.06 0.93 17.80
N LEU A 132 -15.45 -0.15 18.27
CA LEU A 132 -14.05 -0.51 18.06
C LEU A 132 -13.87 -1.14 16.68
N LEU A 133 -12.74 -0.88 16.03
CA LEU A 133 -12.39 -1.40 14.70
C LEU A 133 -13.41 -1.12 13.58
N ARG A 134 -14.34 -0.19 13.81
CA ARG A 134 -15.49 0.09 12.93
C ARG A 134 -15.10 0.51 11.51
N ASN A 135 -13.89 1.03 11.33
CA ASN A 135 -13.37 1.40 10.02
C ASN A 135 -12.47 0.31 9.42
N GLN A 136 -11.96 -0.62 10.24
CA GLN A 136 -11.07 -1.72 9.84
C GLN A 136 -11.81 -2.98 9.43
N MET A 137 -13.12 -3.05 9.70
CA MET A 137 -13.96 -4.22 9.44
C MET A 137 -15.25 -3.83 8.75
N THR A 138 -15.70 -4.68 7.82
CA THR A 138 -17.04 -4.57 7.22
C THR A 138 -18.04 -5.21 8.16
N PHE A 139 -19.01 -4.44 8.65
CA PHE A 139 -20.09 -4.95 9.49
C PHE A 139 -21.23 -5.55 8.65
N THR A 140 -21.76 -6.69 9.09
CA THR A 140 -23.03 -7.23 8.58
C THR A 140 -23.81 -7.92 9.70
N HIS A 141 -25.13 -7.76 9.66
CA HIS A 141 -26.07 -8.47 10.53
C HIS A 141 -26.55 -9.80 9.92
N LYS A 142 -26.21 -10.05 8.66
CA LYS A 142 -26.57 -11.29 7.97
C LYS A 142 -25.69 -12.43 8.47
N GLU A 143 -26.28 -13.62 8.55
CA GLU A 143 -25.50 -14.84 8.73
C GLU A 143 -24.73 -15.16 7.45
N LEU A 144 -23.47 -15.57 7.61
CA LEU A 144 -22.60 -16.02 6.54
C LEU A 144 -22.05 -17.41 6.91
N ASP A 145 -22.14 -18.34 5.97
CA ASP A 145 -21.54 -19.67 6.12
C ASP A 145 -20.13 -19.65 5.51
N ALA A 146 -19.12 -19.62 6.40
CA ALA A 146 -17.72 -19.61 5.99
C ALA A 146 -17.31 -20.86 5.21
N GLN A 147 -17.93 -22.02 5.48
CA GLN A 147 -17.62 -23.26 4.75
C GLN A 147 -18.14 -23.21 3.32
N LEU A 148 -19.37 -22.71 3.12
CA LEU A 148 -19.92 -22.50 1.77
C LEU A 148 -19.14 -21.43 1.00
N MET A 149 -18.74 -20.34 1.66
CA MET A 149 -17.88 -19.31 1.06
C MET A 149 -16.53 -19.89 0.65
N ALA A 150 -15.88 -20.70 1.50
CA ALA A 150 -14.62 -21.37 1.19
C ALA A 150 -14.79 -22.37 0.03
N GLN A 151 -15.90 -23.12 0.00
CA GLN A 151 -16.21 -24.04 -1.09
C GLN A 151 -16.39 -23.30 -2.43
N ALA A 152 -17.13 -22.20 -2.45
CA ALA A 152 -17.29 -21.37 -3.64
C ALA A 152 -15.95 -20.74 -4.08
N GLY A 153 -15.17 -20.23 -3.12
CA GLY A 153 -13.88 -19.57 -3.37
C GLY A 153 -12.83 -20.47 -4.03
N ARG A 154 -12.89 -21.80 -3.81
CA ARG A 154 -12.00 -22.76 -4.48
C ARG A 154 -12.06 -22.68 -6.01
N TRP A 155 -13.21 -22.35 -6.58
CA TRP A 155 -13.38 -22.20 -8.03
C TRP A 155 -12.69 -20.97 -8.60
N LEU A 156 -12.33 -19.99 -7.76
CA LEU A 156 -11.62 -18.78 -8.18
C LEU A 156 -10.10 -18.97 -8.22
N VAL A 157 -9.57 -20.01 -7.57
CA VAL A 157 -8.13 -20.29 -7.54
C VAL A 157 -7.67 -20.74 -8.94
N GLY A 158 -6.50 -20.27 -9.36
CA GLY A 158 -5.94 -20.53 -10.69
C GLY A 158 -6.07 -19.34 -11.64
N THR A 159 -5.88 -19.60 -12.93
CA THR A 159 -5.86 -18.57 -13.97
C THR A 159 -7.21 -18.47 -14.66
N HIS A 160 -7.88 -17.33 -14.50
CA HIS A 160 -9.22 -17.09 -15.02
C HIS A 160 -9.34 -15.69 -15.62
N ASP A 161 -10.35 -15.50 -16.47
CA ASP A 161 -10.80 -14.17 -16.83
C ASP A 161 -11.71 -13.60 -15.72
N PHE A 162 -11.19 -12.63 -14.97
CA PHE A 162 -11.91 -11.97 -13.87
C PHE A 162 -12.73 -10.75 -14.34
N ASN A 163 -13.17 -10.69 -15.60
CA ASN A 163 -13.94 -9.56 -16.10
C ASN A 163 -15.23 -9.29 -15.31
N ALA A 164 -15.88 -10.33 -14.78
CA ALA A 164 -17.07 -10.20 -13.93
C ALA A 164 -16.80 -9.45 -12.60
N TYR A 165 -15.54 -9.39 -12.15
CA TYR A 165 -15.11 -8.73 -10.90
C TYR A 165 -14.41 -7.38 -11.15
N ARG A 166 -14.34 -6.96 -12.41
CA ARG A 166 -13.60 -5.78 -12.83
C ARG A 166 -14.51 -4.55 -12.80
N SER A 167 -14.02 -3.46 -12.21
CA SER A 167 -14.69 -2.15 -12.34
C SER A 167 -14.72 -1.70 -13.80
N THR A 168 -15.84 -1.08 -14.21
CA THR A 168 -16.02 -0.50 -15.56
C THR A 168 -14.97 0.57 -15.89
N GLN A 169 -14.37 1.19 -14.87
CA GLN A 169 -13.33 2.22 -15.02
C GLN A 169 -11.90 1.64 -15.09
N CYS A 170 -11.73 0.33 -14.92
CA CYS A 170 -10.40 -0.28 -14.96
C CYS A 170 -9.79 -0.17 -16.37
N GLN A 171 -8.54 0.29 -16.45
CA GLN A 171 -7.82 0.51 -17.72
C GLN A 171 -6.87 -0.65 -18.10
N ALA A 172 -6.86 -1.75 -17.34
CA ALA A 172 -5.97 -2.88 -17.65
C ALA A 172 -6.30 -3.51 -19.01
N LYS A 173 -5.28 -3.84 -19.81
CA LYS A 173 -5.49 -4.45 -21.13
C LYS A 173 -6.20 -5.82 -21.07
N THR A 174 -5.99 -6.55 -19.99
CA THR A 174 -6.59 -7.86 -19.75
C THR A 174 -7.04 -7.99 -18.30
N SER A 175 -8.16 -8.68 -18.09
CA SER A 175 -8.71 -9.14 -16.81
C SER A 175 -8.23 -10.54 -16.43
N VAL A 176 -7.46 -11.21 -17.28
CA VAL A 176 -6.90 -12.53 -16.98
C VAL A 176 -5.86 -12.41 -15.86
N ARG A 177 -6.11 -13.07 -14.73
CA ARG A 177 -5.21 -13.09 -13.56
C ARG A 177 -5.08 -14.49 -13.02
N THR A 178 -4.04 -14.73 -12.24
CA THR A 178 -3.84 -15.96 -11.48
C THR A 178 -4.06 -15.67 -10.01
N LEU A 179 -5.13 -16.22 -9.43
CA LEU A 179 -5.33 -16.20 -7.98
C LEU A 179 -4.57 -17.39 -7.38
N MET A 180 -3.49 -17.10 -6.66
CA MET A 180 -2.60 -18.14 -6.12
C MET A 180 -3.22 -18.88 -4.94
N GLN A 181 -3.96 -18.16 -4.10
CA GLN A 181 -4.58 -18.69 -2.90
C GLN A 181 -5.80 -17.86 -2.52
N LEU A 182 -6.82 -18.52 -1.99
CA LEU A 182 -7.98 -17.91 -1.35
C LEU A 182 -8.36 -18.78 -0.15
N ASN A 183 -8.38 -18.16 1.02
CA ASN A 183 -8.90 -18.77 2.25
C ASN A 183 -10.00 -17.86 2.80
N VAL A 184 -11.01 -18.47 3.40
CA VAL A 184 -12.10 -17.81 4.14
C VAL A 184 -12.05 -18.29 5.57
#